data_AF-A0A2J8LZ44-F1
#
_entry.id   AF-A0A2J8LZ44-F1
#
_cell.length_a   1.000
_cell.length_b   1.000
_cell.length_c   1.000
_cell.angle_alpha   90.00
_cell.angle_beta   90.00
_cell.angle_gamma   90.00
#
_symmetry.space_group_name_H-M   'P 1'
#
loop_
_entity.id
_entity.type
_entity.pdbx_description
1 polymer ?
#
loop_
_entity_poly.entity_id
_entity_poly.type
_entity_poly.pdbx_seq_one_letter_code
_entity_poly.pdbx_strand_id
1 'polypeptide(L)'
;MPDTFSYGGHEDFSKMIDEAEPLGYPVVVKSTRGHRGKAVFLARDKHHLSDICHLIRHDVPYLFQKYVKESHGKDIRVVVVGGQVIGSMLRCSTDGR
;
A
#
# COMPACT_ATOMS: atom_id res chain seq x y z
N MET A 1 10.73 -1.73 -8.14
CA MET A 1 9.78 -1.74 -7.00
C MET A 1 9.60 -0.29 -6.57
N PRO A 2 8.38 0.23 -6.39
CA PRO A 2 8.21 1.61 -5.92
C PRO A 2 8.82 1.79 -4.53
N ASP A 3 9.27 3.01 -4.23
CA ASP A 3 9.85 3.35 -2.93
C ASP A 3 8.87 3.01 -1.81
N THR A 4 9.39 2.34 -0.78
CA THR A 4 8.57 1.65 0.22
C THR A 4 9.25 1.71 1.58
N PHE A 5 8.52 2.17 2.61
CA PHE A 5 8.93 2.16 4.00
C PHE A 5 8.09 1.15 4.78
N SER A 6 8.75 0.23 5.49
CA SER A 6 8.10 -0.82 6.29
C SER A 6 8.29 -0.53 7.77
N TYR A 7 7.23 -0.68 8.55
CA TYR A 7 7.27 -0.42 9.99
C TYR A 7 6.68 -1.58 10.77
N GLY A 8 7.45 -2.13 11.72
CA GLY A 8 7.05 -3.24 12.59
C GLY A 8 6.76 -2.78 14.01
N GLY A 9 5.60 -3.16 14.56
CA GLY A 9 5.22 -2.87 15.95
C GLY A 9 4.75 -1.44 16.17
N HIS A 10 3.99 -1.26 17.26
CA HIS A 10 3.34 0.00 17.60
C HIS A 10 3.99 0.59 18.85
N GLU A 11 4.60 1.76 18.70
CA GLU A 11 4.54 2.76 19.78
C GLU A 11 4.14 4.15 19.23
N ASP A 12 4.43 4.51 17.97
CA ASP A 12 3.92 5.78 17.41
C ASP A 12 3.65 5.73 15.89
N PHE A 13 2.39 5.50 15.49
CA PHE A 13 1.98 5.65 14.09
C PHE A 13 2.19 7.11 13.61
N SER A 14 2.06 8.10 14.50
CA SER A 14 2.36 9.51 14.22
C SER A 14 3.79 9.69 13.69
N LYS A 15 4.76 8.96 14.25
CA LYS A 15 6.15 8.99 13.79
C LYS A 15 6.27 8.38 12.39
N MET A 16 5.52 7.31 12.10
CA MET A 16 5.49 6.69 10.77
C MET A 16 4.93 7.65 9.70
N ILE A 17 3.96 8.48 10.05
CA ILE A 17 3.40 9.49 9.14
C ILE A 17 4.49 10.49 8.71
N ASP A 18 5.28 10.97 9.67
CA ASP A 18 6.37 11.91 9.38
C ASP A 18 7.49 11.23 8.59
N GLU A 19 7.88 10.00 8.95
CA GLU A 19 8.90 9.25 8.23
C GLU A 19 8.45 8.84 6.81
N ALA A 20 7.14 8.77 6.54
CA ALA A 20 6.58 8.52 5.20
C ALA A 20 6.52 9.78 4.31
N GLU A 21 6.77 10.97 4.83
CA GLU A 21 6.70 12.25 4.08
C GLU A 21 7.55 12.25 2.79
N PRO A 22 8.77 11.69 2.73
CA PRO A 22 9.57 11.63 1.51
C PRO A 22 8.93 10.85 0.35
N LEU A 23 7.96 9.98 0.62
CA LEU A 23 7.23 9.26 -0.44
C LEU A 23 6.35 10.20 -1.28
N GLY A 24 5.98 11.35 -0.72
CA GLY A 24 5.01 12.26 -1.31
C GLY A 24 3.59 11.71 -1.26
N TYR A 25 2.62 12.63 -1.42
CA TYR A 25 1.21 12.27 -1.50
C TYR A 25 0.72 12.22 -2.96
N PRO A 26 -0.25 11.34 -3.27
CA PRO A 26 -0.87 10.38 -2.36
C PRO A 26 0.07 9.21 -2.01
N VAL A 27 -0.18 8.54 -0.88
CA VAL A 27 0.62 7.40 -0.40
C VAL A 27 -0.27 6.18 -0.20
N VAL A 28 0.25 5.00 -0.56
CA VAL A 28 -0.46 3.72 -0.36
C VAL A 28 -0.08 3.14 1.00
N VAL A 29 -1.08 2.84 1.82
CA VAL A 29 -0.92 2.20 3.14
C VAL A 29 -1.39 0.76 3.05
N LYS A 30 -0.53 -0.20 3.39
CA LYS A 30 -0.87 -1.63 3.38
C LYS A 30 -0.62 -2.25 4.75
N SER A 31 -1.62 -2.93 5.28
CA SER A 31 -1.38 -3.82 6.43
C SER A 31 -0.63 -5.07 5.98
N THR A 32 0.36 -5.48 6.75
CA THR A 32 1.04 -6.78 6.56
C THR A 32 0.13 -7.98 6.90
N ARG A 33 -0.98 -7.74 7.60
CA ARG A 33 -2.01 -8.73 7.96
C ARG A 33 -3.33 -8.46 7.22
N GLY A 34 -3.27 -8.50 5.89
CA GLY A 34 -4.44 -8.38 5.00
C GLY A 34 -4.64 -9.64 4.14
N HIS A 35 -5.88 -9.92 3.73
CA HIS A 35 -6.21 -11.00 2.79
C HIS A 35 -7.11 -10.47 1.66
N ARG A 36 -6.85 -10.86 0.40
CA ARG A 36 -7.61 -10.42 -0.80
C ARG A 36 -7.74 -8.90 -0.96
N GLY A 37 -6.69 -8.13 -0.67
CA GLY A 37 -6.71 -6.67 -0.82
C GLY A 37 -7.50 -5.92 0.26
N LYS A 38 -8.06 -6.63 1.26
CA LYS A 38 -8.59 -5.99 2.46
C LYS A 38 -7.42 -5.40 3.26
N ALA A 39 -7.57 -4.15 3.70
CA ALA A 39 -6.55 -3.33 4.37
C ALA A 39 -5.43 -2.76 3.47
N VAL A 40 -5.78 -2.37 2.24
CA VAL A 40 -4.98 -1.45 1.42
C VAL A 40 -5.76 -0.15 1.27
N PHE A 41 -5.12 0.98 1.57
CA PHE A 41 -5.74 2.31 1.55
C PHE A 41 -4.88 3.27 0.73
N LEU A 42 -5.53 4.25 0.09
CA LEU A 42 -4.87 5.36 -0.60
C LEU A 42 -5.10 6.66 0.20
N ALA A 43 -4.08 7.12 0.92
CA ALA A 43 -4.14 8.39 1.63
C ALA A 43 -3.78 9.53 0.67
N ARG A 44 -4.69 10.49 0.48
CA ARG A 44 -4.53 11.57 -0.51
C ARG A 44 -3.64 12.71 -0.05
N ASP A 45 -3.51 12.85 1.26
CA ASP A 45 -2.78 13.90 1.96
C ASP A 45 -2.50 13.45 3.40
N LYS A 46 -1.77 14.27 4.15
CA LYS A 46 -1.37 13.97 5.54
C LYS A 46 -2.57 13.86 6.49
N HIS A 47 -3.62 14.65 6.27
CA HIS A 47 -4.82 14.60 7.10
C HIS A 47 -5.58 13.29 6.89
N HIS A 48 -5.82 12.90 5.63
CA HIS A 48 -6.40 11.59 5.31
C HIS A 48 -5.58 10.42 5.86
N LEU A 49 -4.25 10.54 5.86
CA LEU A 49 -3.41 9.51 6.44
C LEU A 49 -3.59 9.41 7.97
N SER A 50 -3.70 10.54 8.64
CA SER A 50 -4.03 10.62 10.06
C SER A 50 -5.44 10.08 10.34
N ASP A 51 -6.43 10.31 9.48
CA ASP A 51 -7.76 9.73 9.64
C ASP A 51 -7.72 8.19 9.51
N ILE A 52 -6.97 7.68 8.53
CA ILE A 52 -6.75 6.24 8.37
C ILE A 52 -6.09 5.65 9.62
N CYS A 53 -5.13 6.35 10.24
CA CYS A 53 -4.50 5.93 11.50
C CYS A 53 -5.54 5.61 12.60
N HIS A 54 -6.56 6.45 12.76
CA HIS A 54 -7.57 6.26 13.81
C HIS A 54 -8.55 5.10 13.53
N LEU A 55 -8.62 4.62 12.29
CA LEU A 55 -9.58 3.59 11.86
C LEU A 55 -8.98 2.19 11.77
N ILE A 56 -7.65 2.08 11.75
CA ILE A 56 -6.95 0.82 11.52
C ILE A 56 -6.47 0.20 12.82
N ARG A 57 -6.18 -1.11 12.79
CA ARG A 57 -5.69 -1.82 13.97
C ARG A 57 -4.21 -1.55 14.18
N HIS A 58 -3.83 -1.24 15.41
CA HIS A 58 -2.45 -0.94 15.77
C HIS A 58 -1.61 -2.18 16.15
N ASP A 59 -2.23 -3.35 16.28
CA ASP A 59 -1.54 -4.60 16.64
C ASP A 59 -0.85 -5.30 15.45
N VAL A 60 -0.68 -4.60 14.32
CA VAL A 60 -0.12 -5.16 13.07
C VAL A 60 0.88 -4.19 12.42
N PRO A 61 1.95 -4.70 11.79
CA PRO A 61 2.87 -3.89 10.99
C PRO A 61 2.21 -3.29 9.74
N TYR A 62 2.70 -2.11 9.33
CA TYR A 62 2.24 -1.39 8.15
C TYR A 62 3.37 -1.08 7.17
N LEU A 63 2.98 -0.96 5.90
CA LEU A 63 3.81 -0.58 4.78
C LEU A 63 3.28 0.71 4.16
N PHE A 64 4.15 1.71 4.02
CA PHE A 64 3.87 2.92 3.24
C PHE A 64 4.61 2.82 1.92
N GLN A 65 3.94 3.12 0.83
CA GLN A 65 4.49 2.97 -0.50
C GLN A 65 4.12 4.15 -1.37
N LYS A 66 5.10 4.64 -2.12
CA LYS A 66 4.90 5.69 -3.11
C LYS A 66 3.80 5.28 -4.09
N TYR A 67 2.83 6.15 -4.27
CA TYR A 67 1.79 5.93 -5.24
C TYR A 67 2.32 6.13 -6.67
N VAL A 68 1.98 5.20 -7.57
CA VAL A 68 2.34 5.25 -8.99
C VAL A 68 1.07 5.49 -9.79
N LYS A 69 0.85 6.74 -10.20
CA LYS A 69 -0.38 7.21 -10.83
C LYS A 69 -0.75 6.44 -12.10
N GLU A 70 0.24 6.08 -12.89
CA GLU A 70 0.08 5.35 -14.16
C GLU A 70 -0.45 3.94 -13.94
N SER A 71 -0.24 3.38 -12.74
CA SER A 71 -0.71 2.05 -12.33
C SER A 71 -2.07 2.08 -11.64
N HIS A 72 -2.72 3.24 -11.53
CA HIS A 72 -3.98 3.35 -10.80
C HIS A 72 -5.04 2.39 -11.34
N GLY A 73 -5.55 1.53 -10.45
CA GLY A 73 -6.54 0.53 -10.79
C GLY A 73 -6.06 -0.51 -11.80
N LYS A 74 -4.75 -0.64 -12.06
CA LYS A 74 -4.21 -1.57 -13.05
C LYS A 74 -3.00 -2.31 -12.50
N ASP A 75 -3.02 -3.63 -12.60
CA ASP A 75 -1.86 -4.47 -12.28
C ASP A 75 -1.66 -5.57 -13.33
N ILE A 76 -0.40 -5.91 -13.58
CA ILE A 76 -0.04 -7.08 -14.39
C ILE A 76 0.34 -8.21 -13.44
N ARG A 77 -0.41 -9.31 -13.50
CA ARG A 77 -0.10 -10.55 -12.79
C ARG A 77 0.68 -11.46 -13.71
N VAL A 78 1.90 -11.82 -13.32
CA VAL A 78 2.73 -12.79 -14.04
C VAL A 78 2.79 -14.09 -13.24
N VAL A 79 2.61 -15.24 -13.90
CA VAL A 79 2.71 -16.57 -13.30
C VAL A 79 4.03 -17.20 -13.73
N VAL A 80 4.85 -17.59 -12.75
CA VAL A 80 6.19 -18.16 -12.97
C VAL A 80 6.24 -19.56 -12.35
N VAL A 81 6.69 -20.56 -13.13
CA VAL A 81 6.87 -21.95 -12.69
C VAL A 81 8.26 -22.41 -13.13
N GLY A 82 9.05 -22.94 -12.19
CA GLY A 82 10.43 -23.38 -12.47
C GLY A 82 11.33 -22.26 -13.02
N GLY A 83 11.08 -21.00 -12.66
CA GLY A 83 11.81 -19.84 -13.18
C GLY A 83 11.38 -19.38 -14.57
N GLN A 84 10.40 -20.03 -15.20
CA GLN A 84 9.86 -19.65 -16.52
C GLN A 84 8.51 -18.94 -16.38
N VAL A 85 8.30 -17.87 -17.14
CA VAL A 85 6.99 -17.19 -17.23
C VAL A 85 6.06 -18.05 -18.08
N ILE A 86 4.98 -18.54 -17.49
CA ILE A 86 4.01 -19.40 -18.18
C ILE A 86 2.73 -18.66 -18.60
N GLY A 87 2.55 -17.42 -18.13
CA GLY A 87 1.42 -16.59 -18.52
C GLY A 87 1.39 -15.26 -17.79
N SER A 88 0.60 -14.34 -18.33
CA SER A 88 0.35 -13.02 -17.74
C SER A 88 -1.11 -12.61 -17.90
N MET A 89 -1.60 -11.80 -16.97
CA MET A 89 -2.94 -11.23 -17.00
C MET A 89 -2.86 -9.74 -16.65
N LEU A 90 -3.47 -8.88 -17.47
CA LEU A 90 -3.78 -7.50 -17.09
C LEU A 90 -5.08 -7.50 -16.29
N ARG A 91 -5.04 -6.92 -15.10
CA ARG A 91 -6.21 -6.69 -14.27
C ARG A 91 -6.50 -5.19 -14.24
N CYS A 92 -7.76 -4.85 -14.44
CA CYS A 92 -8.28 -3.49 -14.36
C CYS A 92 -9.40 -3.46 -13.32
N SER A 93 -9.29 -2.58 -12.34
CA SER A 93 -10.37 -2.26 -11.41
C SER A 93 -11.45 -1.48 -12.15
N THR A 94 -12.72 -1.81 -11.86
CA THR A 94 -13.90 -1.15 -12.41
C THR A 94 -14.48 -0.07 -11.50
N ASP A 95 -14.07 -0.05 -10.22
CA ASP A 95 -14.64 0.86 -9.22
C ASP A 95 -13.65 1.91 -8.70
N GLY A 96 -12.37 1.86 -9.13
CA GLY A 96 -11.37 2.89 -8.83
C GLY A 96 -11.10 3.11 -7.34
N ARG A 97 -11.48 2.14 -6.50
CA ARG A 97 -11.22 2.13 -5.06
C ARG A 97 -9.87 1.52 -4.73
#